data_AF-A0A6A4DUL2-F1
#
_entry.id   AF-A0A6A4DUL2-F1
#
_cell.length_a   1.000
_cell.length_b   1.000
_cell.length_c   1.000
_cell.angle_alpha   90.00
_cell.angle_beta   90.00
_cell.angle_gamma   90.00
#
_symmetry.space_group_name_H-M   'P 1'
#
loop_
_entity.id
_entity.type
_entity.pdbx_description
1 polymer ?
#
loop_
_entity_poly.entity_id
_entity_poly.type
_entity_poly.pdbx_seq_one_letter_code
_entity_poly.pdbx_strand_id
1 'polypeptide(L)'
;MKGGKRQVGKRSSGDKFQLSPSLLEVFADRYRAARNAHKGVDYQRLSTTKIFKDFKGHAEELGAKEPELKVLLKKALAEQREIDAGKPMKNIEALEEEVARLDVQHEEDVAKRMQLEVDIEQREEQHSLTISKLNDSYEVEIGRLQSELNEVKAKYDALKEVMTGVWN
;
A
#
# COMPACT_ATOMS: atom_id res chain seq x y z
N MET A 1 15.49 -55.36 1.22
CA MET A 1 15.73 -54.50 0.05
C MET A 1 15.71 -53.04 0.48
N LYS A 2 16.78 -52.33 0.10
CA LYS A 2 17.08 -50.88 0.12
C LYS A 2 16.03 -49.93 0.73
N GLY A 3 16.35 -49.36 1.89
CA GLY A 3 15.76 -48.11 2.38
C GLY A 3 16.00 -46.98 1.39
N GLY A 4 14.91 -46.50 0.78
CA GLY A 4 14.95 -45.49 -0.27
C GLY A 4 15.59 -44.19 0.19
N LYS A 5 16.62 -43.74 -0.54
CA LYS A 5 17.15 -42.39 -0.41
C LYS A 5 16.04 -41.42 -0.78
N ARG A 6 15.68 -40.52 0.14
CA ARG A 6 14.79 -39.39 -0.15
C ARG A 6 15.38 -38.59 -1.29
N GLN A 7 14.68 -38.55 -2.42
CA GLN A 7 15.06 -37.75 -3.57
C GLN A 7 14.83 -36.28 -3.19
N VAL A 8 15.92 -35.54 -2.96
CA VAL A 8 15.84 -34.10 -2.72
C VAL A 8 15.30 -33.47 -4.01
N GLY A 9 14.06 -32.99 -3.96
CA GLY A 9 13.37 -32.45 -5.13
C GLY A 9 14.22 -31.40 -5.85
N LYS A 10 14.26 -31.47 -7.19
CA LYS A 10 14.87 -30.43 -8.01
C LYS A 10 14.07 -29.14 -7.81
N ARG A 11 14.67 -28.14 -7.14
CA ARG A 11 14.08 -26.78 -6.99
C ARG A 11 13.92 -26.13 -8.38
N SER A 12 12.93 -25.25 -8.55
CA SER A 12 12.65 -24.49 -9.79
C SER A 12 13.84 -23.61 -10.20
N SER A 13 13.99 -23.32 -11.50
CA SER A 13 15.16 -22.65 -12.09
C SER A 13 15.25 -21.13 -11.83
N GLY A 14 14.19 -20.47 -11.34
CA GLY A 14 14.13 -19.01 -11.22
C GLY A 14 14.72 -18.41 -9.93
N ASP A 15 14.71 -19.14 -8.81
CA ASP A 15 15.07 -18.60 -7.48
C ASP A 15 16.50 -18.91 -7.01
N LYS A 16 17.28 -19.64 -7.80
CA LYS A 16 18.51 -20.28 -7.31
C LYS A 16 19.74 -19.38 -7.21
N PHE A 17 19.73 -18.20 -7.83
CA PHE A 17 20.94 -17.37 -7.94
C PHE A 17 20.73 -15.99 -7.30
N GLN A 18 20.12 -15.96 -6.13
CA GLN A 18 20.04 -14.76 -5.29
C GLN A 18 21.27 -14.67 -4.39
N LEU A 19 21.83 -13.48 -4.28
CA LEU A 19 22.88 -13.19 -3.30
C LEU A 19 22.21 -12.67 -2.03
N SER A 20 22.39 -13.38 -0.92
CA SER A 20 22.03 -12.84 0.39
C SER A 20 22.89 -11.61 0.71
N PRO A 21 22.46 -10.73 1.65
CA PRO A 21 23.26 -9.58 2.08
C PRO A 21 24.69 -9.95 2.51
N SER A 22 24.85 -11.06 3.23
CA SER A 22 26.16 -11.58 3.64
C SER A 22 27.02 -12.09 2.47
N LEU A 23 26.40 -12.68 1.43
CA LEU A 23 27.12 -13.09 0.23
C LEU A 23 27.51 -11.90 -0.64
N LEU A 24 26.70 -10.85 -0.67
CA LEU A 24 27.03 -9.59 -1.34
C LEU A 24 28.28 -8.96 -0.74
N GLU A 25 28.43 -8.95 0.59
CA GLU A 25 29.61 -8.42 1.27
C GLU A 25 30.89 -9.18 0.86
N VAL A 26 30.86 -10.52 0.96
CA VAL A 26 31.99 -11.36 0.55
C VAL A 26 32.29 -11.18 -0.95
N PHE A 27 31.26 -11.02 -1.78
CA PHE A 27 31.44 -10.74 -3.20
C PHE A 27 32.11 -9.38 -3.45
N ALA A 28 31.68 -8.34 -2.72
CA ALA A 28 32.30 -7.01 -2.75
C ALA A 28 33.79 -7.05 -2.39
N ASP A 29 34.15 -7.80 -1.35
CA ASP A 29 35.55 -7.93 -0.92
C ASP A 29 36.41 -8.64 -1.96
N ARG A 30 35.89 -9.72 -2.57
CA ARG A 30 36.58 -10.43 -3.65
C ARG A 30 36.74 -9.56 -4.89
N TYR A 31 35.70 -8.80 -5.23
CA TYR A 31 35.72 -7.83 -6.32
C TYR A 31 36.79 -6.75 -6.08
N ARG A 32 36.81 -6.16 -4.88
CA ARG A 32 37.79 -5.15 -4.47
C ARG A 32 39.22 -5.71 -4.50
N ALA A 33 39.44 -6.91 -3.97
CA ALA A 33 40.75 -7.57 -3.97
C ALA A 33 41.26 -7.86 -5.39
N ALA A 34 40.39 -8.35 -6.29
CA ALA A 34 40.75 -8.59 -7.69
C ALA A 34 41.13 -7.28 -8.39
N ARG A 35 40.34 -6.21 -8.16
CA ARG A 35 40.60 -4.90 -8.75
C ARG A 35 41.90 -4.28 -8.25
N ASN A 36 42.19 -4.37 -6.95
CA ASN A 36 43.45 -3.91 -6.36
C ASN A 36 44.67 -4.67 -6.90
N ALA A 37 44.48 -5.94 -7.29
CA ALA A 37 45.51 -6.74 -7.97
C ALA A 37 45.57 -6.50 -9.49
N HIS A 38 44.82 -5.53 -10.02
CA HIS A 38 44.67 -5.25 -11.45
C HIS A 38 44.25 -6.49 -12.28
N LYS A 39 43.40 -7.35 -11.70
CA LYS A 39 42.89 -8.58 -12.31
C LYS A 39 41.36 -8.59 -12.34
N GLY A 40 40.80 -9.44 -13.21
CA GLY A 40 39.36 -9.77 -13.18
C GLY A 40 39.05 -10.70 -12.01
N VAL A 41 37.78 -10.72 -11.58
CA VAL A 41 37.30 -11.70 -10.60
C VAL A 41 37.28 -13.08 -11.26
N ASP A 42 37.91 -14.06 -10.61
CA ASP A 42 37.86 -15.46 -11.04
C ASP A 42 36.54 -16.10 -10.59
N TYR A 43 35.49 -15.88 -11.39
CA TYR A 43 34.15 -16.39 -11.13
C TYR A 43 34.08 -17.91 -11.10
N GLN A 44 34.90 -18.59 -11.91
CA GLN A 44 34.98 -20.04 -11.93
C GLN A 44 35.44 -20.57 -10.57
N ARG A 45 36.54 -20.03 -10.05
CA ARG A 45 37.02 -20.37 -8.72
C ARG A 45 36.05 -19.94 -7.63
N LEU A 46 35.45 -18.76 -7.73
CA LEU A 46 34.55 -18.24 -6.71
C LEU A 46 33.27 -19.09 -6.57
N SER A 47 32.70 -19.50 -7.71
CA SER A 47 31.49 -20.33 -7.77
C SER A 47 31.69 -21.74 -7.15
N THR A 48 32.92 -22.26 -7.15
CA THR A 48 33.22 -23.58 -6.56
C THR A 48 33.49 -23.54 -5.06
N THR A 49 33.56 -22.34 -4.46
CA THR A 49 33.75 -22.20 -3.01
C THR A 49 32.54 -22.69 -2.20
N LYS A 50 32.79 -23.05 -0.94
CA LYS A 50 31.71 -23.42 -0.01
C LYS A 50 30.80 -22.25 0.38
N ILE A 51 31.15 -21.03 -0.02
CA ILE A 51 30.41 -19.80 0.32
C ILE A 51 29.28 -19.61 -0.70
N PHE A 52 29.59 -19.65 -1.99
CA PHE A 52 28.62 -19.50 -3.08
C PHE A 52 28.02 -20.85 -3.51
N LYS A 53 27.49 -21.63 -2.56
CA LYS A 53 26.98 -23.00 -2.82
C LYS A 53 25.95 -23.05 -3.93
N ASP A 54 25.08 -22.04 -3.97
CA ASP A 54 23.98 -21.98 -4.93
C ASP A 54 24.48 -21.67 -6.36
N PHE A 55 25.66 -21.08 -6.49
CA PHE A 55 26.31 -20.79 -7.76
C PHE A 55 27.26 -21.91 -8.25
N LYS A 56 27.33 -23.04 -7.55
CA LYS A 56 28.30 -24.10 -7.88
C LYS A 56 28.13 -24.63 -9.31
N GLY A 57 29.16 -24.43 -10.13
CA GLY A 57 29.15 -24.82 -11.56
C GLY A 57 28.46 -23.80 -12.48
N HIS A 58 28.03 -22.67 -11.93
CA HIS A 58 27.30 -21.59 -12.62
C HIS A 58 28.04 -20.26 -12.44
N ALA A 59 29.30 -20.22 -12.86
CA ALA A 59 30.15 -19.03 -12.76
C ALA A 59 29.60 -17.84 -13.56
N GLU A 60 28.95 -18.10 -14.69
CA GLU A 60 28.33 -17.06 -15.53
C GLU A 60 27.22 -16.32 -14.79
N GLU A 61 26.41 -17.02 -14.01
CA GLU A 61 25.34 -16.43 -13.18
C GLU A 61 25.93 -15.54 -12.08
N LEU A 62 27.08 -15.93 -11.51
CA LEU A 62 27.79 -15.12 -10.52
C LEU A 62 28.42 -13.88 -11.17
N GLY A 63 28.96 -14.02 -12.39
CA GLY A 63 29.45 -12.91 -13.20
C GLY A 63 28.34 -11.93 -13.59
N ALA A 64 27.14 -12.43 -13.88
CA ALA A 64 25.96 -11.62 -14.18
C ALA A 64 25.51 -10.73 -13.00
N LYS A 65 25.96 -11.02 -11.76
CA LYS A 65 25.74 -10.18 -10.57
C LYS A 65 26.76 -9.05 -10.40
N GLU A 66 27.85 -9.04 -11.17
CA GLU A 66 28.86 -7.99 -11.10
C GLU A 66 28.30 -6.58 -11.38
N PRO A 67 27.43 -6.36 -12.39
CA PRO A 67 26.84 -5.03 -12.63
C PRO A 67 26.03 -4.52 -11.46
N GLU A 68 25.21 -5.38 -10.85
CA GLU A 68 24.41 -5.07 -9.65
C GLU A 68 25.32 -4.68 -8.48
N LEU A 69 26.38 -5.45 -8.24
CA LEU A 69 27.39 -5.16 -7.23
C LEU A 69 28.07 -3.80 -7.47
N LYS A 70 28.43 -3.47 -8.72
CA LYS A 70 29.05 -2.17 -9.05
C LYS A 70 28.12 -1.00 -8.76
N VAL A 71 26.83 -1.13 -9.03
CA VAL A 71 25.84 -0.09 -8.71
C VAL A 71 25.79 0.14 -7.20
N LEU A 72 25.72 -0.93 -6.41
CA LEU A 72 25.73 -0.84 -4.94
C LEU A 72 27.01 -0.18 -4.42
N LEU A 73 28.18 -0.59 -4.92
CA LEU A 73 29.46 0.01 -4.52
C LEU A 73 29.58 1.49 -4.90
N LYS A 74 29.08 1.89 -6.07
CA LYS A 74 29.03 3.31 -6.47
C LYS A 74 28.10 4.12 -5.56
N LYS A 75 26.94 3.57 -5.21
CA LYS A 75 26.00 4.20 -4.27
C LYS A 75 26.62 4.36 -2.89
N ALA A 76 27.22 3.29 -2.35
CA ALA A 76 27.92 3.33 -1.07
C ALA A 76 29.10 4.32 -1.08
N LEU A 77 29.83 4.44 -2.19
CA LEU A 77 30.88 5.45 -2.34
C LEU A 77 30.31 6.87 -2.36
N ALA A 78 29.17 7.10 -3.01
CA ALA A 78 28.51 8.40 -2.99
C ALA A 78 28.03 8.76 -1.57
N GLU A 79 27.42 7.81 -0.87
CA GLU A 79 27.00 7.97 0.53
C GLU A 79 28.19 8.25 1.45
N GLN A 80 29.28 7.48 1.33
CA GLN A 80 30.52 7.74 2.06
C GLN A 80 31.10 9.12 1.73
N ARG A 81 31.05 9.55 0.46
CA ARG A 81 31.48 10.90 0.07
C ARG A 81 30.56 11.99 0.63
N GLU A 82 29.26 11.75 0.78
CA GLU A 82 28.37 12.70 1.46
C GLU A 82 28.72 12.84 2.94
N ILE A 83 29.11 11.73 3.58
CA ILE A 83 29.62 11.72 4.96
C ILE A 83 30.97 12.44 5.05
N ASP A 84 31.94 12.07 4.20
CA ASP A 84 33.31 12.60 4.19
C ASP A 84 33.38 14.07 3.74
N ALA A 85 32.53 14.48 2.80
CA ALA A 85 32.37 15.88 2.39
C ALA A 85 31.66 16.72 3.46
N GLY A 86 31.25 16.10 4.58
CA GLY A 86 30.68 16.78 5.71
C GLY A 86 29.42 17.55 5.31
N LYS A 87 28.44 16.87 4.69
CA LYS A 87 27.06 17.38 4.71
C LYS A 87 26.79 17.63 6.20
N PRO A 88 26.73 18.88 6.67
CA PRO A 88 26.77 19.12 8.11
C PRO A 88 25.55 18.42 8.67
N MET A 89 25.75 17.52 9.65
CA MET A 89 24.66 17.18 10.56
C MET A 89 24.03 18.52 10.92
N LYS A 90 22.73 18.69 10.66
CA LYS A 90 22.01 19.89 11.07
C LYS A 90 22.44 20.16 12.51
N ASN A 91 23.03 21.32 12.74
CA ASN A 91 23.46 21.68 14.09
C ASN A 91 22.22 21.72 14.98
N ILE A 92 22.43 21.69 16.29
CA ILE A 92 21.33 21.67 17.26
C ILE A 92 20.35 22.82 16.98
N GLU A 93 20.87 24.01 16.67
CA GLU A 93 20.09 25.19 16.29
C GLU A 93 19.18 24.97 15.06
N ALA A 94 19.70 24.40 13.97
CA ALA A 94 18.89 24.12 12.78
C ALA A 94 17.83 23.03 13.00
N LEU A 95 18.08 22.10 13.92
CA LEU A 95 17.09 21.11 14.35
C LEU A 95 16.03 21.74 15.25
N GLU A 96 16.42 22.62 16.17
CA GLU A 96 15.49 23.36 17.03
C GLU A 96 14.56 24.26 16.21
N GLU A 97 15.08 24.95 15.19
CA GLU A 97 14.26 25.73 14.25
C GLU A 97 13.28 24.85 13.46
N GLU A 98 13.71 23.66 13.02
CA GLU A 98 12.85 22.73 12.29
C GLU A 98 11.75 22.16 13.19
N VAL A 99 12.08 21.78 14.43
CA VAL A 99 11.12 21.33 15.44
C VAL A 99 10.12 22.44 15.73
N ALA A 100 10.56 23.67 15.98
CA ALA A 100 9.66 24.80 16.24
C ALA A 100 8.71 25.08 15.07
N ARG A 101 9.18 24.98 13.81
CA ARG A 101 8.30 25.11 12.64
C ARG A 101 7.30 23.97 12.55
N LEU A 102 7.73 22.74 12.82
CA LEU A 102 6.85 21.56 12.80
C LEU A 102 5.80 21.62 13.90
N ASP A 103 6.14 22.14 15.08
CA ASP A 103 5.20 22.32 16.19
C ASP A 103 4.10 23.33 15.83
N VAL A 104 4.47 24.48 15.26
CA VAL A 104 3.48 25.47 14.77
C VAL A 104 2.59 24.86 13.69
N GLN A 105 3.16 24.13 12.73
CA GLN A 105 2.38 23.47 11.68
C GLN A 105 1.40 22.44 12.28
N HIS A 106 1.85 21.68 13.29
CA HIS A 106 1.01 20.70 13.96
C HIS A 106 -0.17 21.36 14.68
N GLU A 107 0.06 22.47 15.39
CA GLU A 107 -1.00 23.23 16.04
C GLU A 107 -2.04 23.76 15.03
N GLU A 108 -1.58 24.30 13.90
CA GLU A 108 -2.47 24.74 12.82
C GLU A 108 -3.31 23.59 12.24
N ASP A 109 -2.70 22.42 12.05
CA ASP A 109 -3.38 21.25 11.49
C ASP A 109 -4.39 20.66 12.49
N VAL A 110 -4.08 20.67 13.78
CA VAL A 110 -5.01 20.30 14.85
C VAL A 110 -6.20 21.25 14.87
N ALA A 111 -5.97 22.57 14.80
CA ALA A 111 -7.04 23.56 14.77
C ALA A 111 -7.95 23.37 13.54
N LYS A 112 -7.37 23.16 12.35
CA LYS A 112 -8.14 22.87 11.12
C LYS A 112 -8.97 21.59 11.26
N ARG A 113 -8.40 20.54 11.84
CA ARG A 113 -9.11 19.28 12.07
C ARG A 113 -10.30 19.47 13.02
N MET A 114 -10.12 20.19 14.12
CA MET A 114 -11.21 20.49 15.06
C MET A 114 -12.34 21.26 14.39
N GLN A 115 -12.01 22.25 13.55
CA GLN A 115 -13.03 23.00 12.81
C GLN A 115 -13.80 22.10 11.84
N LEU A 116 -13.10 21.25 11.09
CA LEU A 116 -13.74 20.32 10.16
C LEU A 116 -14.67 19.32 10.85
N GLU A 117 -14.32 18.87 12.05
CA GLU A 117 -15.16 17.96 12.84
C GLU A 117 -16.48 18.63 13.23
N VAL A 118 -16.44 19.89 13.68
CA VAL A 118 -17.64 20.69 13.95
C VAL A 118 -18.47 20.91 12.69
N ASP A 119 -17.83 21.24 11.56
CA ASP A 119 -18.53 21.48 10.30
C ASP A 119 -19.25 20.21 9.79
N ILE A 120 -18.62 19.05 9.96
CA ILE A 120 -19.22 17.75 9.60
C ILE A 120 -20.43 17.46 10.48
N GLU A 121 -20.30 17.62 11.80
CA GLU A 121 -21.40 17.35 12.74
C GLU A 121 -22.62 18.24 12.45
N GLN A 122 -22.39 19.54 12.22
CA GLN A 122 -23.46 20.46 11.82
C GLN A 122 -24.13 20.05 10.51
N ARG A 123 -23.35 19.59 9.53
CA ARG A 123 -23.88 19.15 8.24
C ARG A 123 -24.70 17.87 8.37
N GLU A 124 -24.24 16.92 9.18
CA GLU A 124 -24.98 15.69 9.47
C GLU A 124 -26.31 15.98 10.17
N GLU A 125 -26.32 16.90 11.14
CA GLU A 125 -27.55 17.34 11.80
C GLU A 125 -28.52 18.00 10.81
N GLN A 126 -28.03 18.91 9.97
CA GLN A 126 -28.84 19.55 8.92
C GLN A 126 -29.43 18.54 7.93
N HIS A 127 -28.64 17.55 7.50
CA HIS A 127 -29.10 16.49 6.62
C HIS A 127 -30.18 15.64 7.32
N SER A 128 -29.96 15.24 8.57
CA SER A 128 -30.91 14.50 9.38
C SER A 128 -32.26 15.23 9.49
N LEU A 129 -32.22 16.52 9.82
CA LEU A 129 -33.41 17.37 9.88
C LEU A 129 -34.14 17.45 8.53
N THR A 130 -33.39 17.55 7.43
CA THR A 130 -33.96 17.61 6.08
C THR A 130 -34.66 16.30 5.71
N ILE A 131 -34.03 15.16 6.01
CA ILE A 131 -34.62 13.83 5.80
C ILE A 131 -35.90 13.66 6.63
N SER A 132 -35.90 14.08 7.89
CA SER A 132 -37.09 14.04 8.75
C SER A 132 -38.24 14.81 8.13
N LYS A 133 -38.01 16.06 7.71
CA LYS A 133 -39.06 16.89 7.09
C LYS A 133 -39.61 16.29 5.80
N LEU A 134 -38.75 15.67 4.99
CA LEU A 134 -39.18 14.98 3.77
C LEU A 134 -40.03 13.76 4.09
N ASN A 135 -39.64 12.96 5.07
CA ASN A 135 -40.43 11.80 5.51
C ASN A 135 -41.80 12.25 6.03
N ASP A 136 -41.86 13.24 6.91
CA ASP A 136 -43.13 13.79 7.42
C ASP A 136 -44.03 14.25 6.26
N SER A 137 -43.46 14.93 5.26
CA SER A 137 -44.20 15.35 4.07
C SER A 137 -44.71 14.17 3.24
N TYR A 138 -43.91 13.12 3.07
CA TYR A 138 -44.33 11.93 2.33
C TYR A 138 -45.40 11.13 3.07
N GLU A 139 -45.31 11.02 4.39
CA GLU A 139 -46.33 10.36 5.21
C GLU A 139 -47.70 11.05 5.09
N VAL A 140 -47.71 12.39 5.14
CA VAL A 140 -48.94 13.19 4.92
C VAL A 140 -49.52 12.94 3.53
N GLU A 141 -48.67 12.95 2.49
CA GLU A 141 -49.11 12.75 1.11
C GLU A 141 -49.63 11.33 0.86
N ILE A 142 -48.98 10.31 1.42
CA ILE A 142 -49.45 8.92 1.38
C ILE A 142 -50.84 8.82 2.05
N GLY A 143 -51.03 9.44 3.21
CA GLY A 143 -52.32 9.48 3.90
C GLY A 143 -53.42 10.13 3.05
N ARG A 144 -53.10 11.25 2.39
CA ARG A 144 -54.01 11.94 1.46
C ARG A 144 -54.43 11.01 0.31
N LEU A 145 -53.47 10.40 -0.37
CA LEU A 145 -53.72 9.51 -1.51
C LEU A 145 -54.52 8.26 -1.11
N GLN A 146 -54.28 7.71 0.09
CA GLN A 146 -55.06 6.59 0.63
C GLN A 146 -56.53 6.99 0.87
N SER A 147 -56.79 8.18 1.41
CA SER A 147 -58.14 8.71 1.59
C SER A 147 -58.86 8.84 0.24
N GLU A 148 -58.20 9.44 -0.76
CA GLU A 148 -58.74 9.60 -2.11
C GLU A 148 -59.04 8.25 -2.78
N LEU A 149 -58.14 7.27 -2.62
CA LEU A 149 -58.36 5.92 -3.14
C LEU A 149 -59.59 5.26 -2.51
N ASN A 150 -59.78 5.43 -1.19
CA ASN A 150 -60.94 4.87 -0.48
C ASN A 150 -62.24 5.54 -0.93
N GLU A 151 -62.26 6.85 -1.14
CA GLU A 151 -63.43 7.56 -1.68
C GLU A 151 -63.79 7.10 -3.09
N VAL A 152 -62.79 6.94 -3.98
CA VAL A 152 -63.02 6.47 -5.35
C VAL A 152 -63.56 5.04 -5.35
N LYS A 153 -63.02 4.16 -4.51
CA LYS A 153 -63.54 2.79 -4.33
C LYS A 153 -64.99 2.80 -3.85
N ALA A 154 -65.32 3.59 -2.82
CA ALA A 154 -66.68 3.69 -2.30
C ALA A 154 -67.67 4.19 -3.37
N LYS A 155 -67.29 5.20 -4.17
CA LYS A 155 -68.08 5.68 -5.30
C LYS A 155 -68.28 4.61 -6.37
N TYR A 156 -67.23 3.85 -6.69
CA TYR A 156 -67.29 2.75 -7.66
C TYR A 156 -68.23 1.64 -7.19
N ASP A 157 -68.12 1.21 -5.93
CA ASP A 157 -68.96 0.16 -5.36
C ASP A 157 -70.44 0.57 -5.34
N ALA A 158 -70.74 1.82 -4.94
CA ALA A 158 -72.10 2.36 -4.99
C ALA A 158 -72.67 2.38 -6.43
N LEU A 159 -71.87 2.81 -7.42
CA LEU A 159 -72.29 2.80 -8.82
C LEU A 159 -72.54 1.37 -9.33
N LYS A 160 -71.68 0.43 -8.94
CA LYS A 160 -71.80 -0.98 -9.30
C LYS A 160 -73.09 -1.59 -8.75
N GLU A 161 -73.43 -1.33 -7.49
CA GLU A 161 -74.69 -1.79 -6.88
C GLU A 161 -75.91 -1.26 -7.65
N VAL A 162 -75.94 0.05 -7.95
CA VAL A 162 -77.03 0.66 -8.74
C VAL A 162 -77.16 -0.02 -10.11
N MET A 163 -76.06 -0.25 -10.82
CA MET A 163 -76.10 -0.92 -12.12
C MET A 163 -76.62 -2.36 -12.01
N THR A 164 -76.25 -3.11 -10.97
CA THR A 164 -76.70 -4.50 -10.79
C THR A 164 -78.15 -4.61 -10.30
N GLY A 165 -78.65 -3.62 -9.56
CA GLY A 165 -80.03 -3.58 -9.06
C GLY A 165 -81.08 -3.18 -10.11
N VAL A 166 -80.67 -2.54 -11.22
CA VAL A 166 -81.56 -2.15 -12.33
C VAL A 166 -81.91 -3.33 -13.27
N TRP A 167 -81.25 -4.49 -13.11
CA TRP A 167 -81.44 -5.68 -13.95
C TRP A 167 -82.14 -6.86 -13.25
N ASN A 168 -82.71 -6.67 -12.05
CA ASN A 168 -83.60 -7.62 -11.37
C ASN A 168 -85.01 -7.04 -11.24
#